data_AF-A0A9E0HN92-F1
#
_entry.id   AF-A0A9E0HN92-F1
#
_cell.length_a   1.000
_cell.length_b   1.000
_cell.length_c   1.000
_cell.angle_alpha   90.00
_cell.angle_beta   90.00
_cell.angle_gamma   90.00
#
_symmetry.space_group_name_H-M   'P 1'
#
loop_
_entity.id
_entity.type
_entity.pdbx_description
1 polymer ?
#
loop_
_entity_poly.entity_id
_entity_poly.type
_entity_poly.pdbx_seq_one_letter_code
_entity_poly.pdbx_strand_id
1 'polypeptide(L)'
;AEVYEQLVKGWTSEMAPLLSDSENALLYWSGQLLMFEQGIRFLTDFLLNDVYYRTTRPLHNLDRAMNQMYLLRAYEERRGELEERIGVL
;
A
#
# COMPACT_ATOMS: atom_id res chain seq x y z
N ALA A 1 -5.42 9.42 6.50
CA ALA A 1 -6.14 10.04 5.37
C ALA A 1 -5.37 11.23 4.78
N GLU A 2 -4.96 12.21 5.59
CA GLU A 2 -4.18 13.37 5.13
C GLU A 2 -2.91 13.00 4.32
N VAL A 3 -2.05 12.12 4.84
CA VAL A 3 -0.84 11.67 4.13
C VAL A 3 -1.18 11.03 2.77
N TYR A 4 -2.22 10.21 2.71
CA TYR A 4 -2.67 9.58 1.47
C TYR A 4 -3.13 10.63 0.44
N GLU A 5 -3.96 11.58 0.88
CA GLU A 5 -4.48 12.65 0.02
C GLU A 5 -3.35 13.49 -0.58
N GLN A 6 -2.36 13.90 0.23
CA GLN A 6 -1.23 14.69 -0.25
C GLN A 6 -0.34 13.90 -1.22
N LEU A 7 -0.11 12.60 -0.94
CA LEU A 7 0.64 11.72 -1.84
C LEU A 7 -0.07 11.55 -3.18
N VAL A 8 -1.38 11.26 -3.16
CA VAL A 8 -2.16 11.08 -4.38
C VAL A 8 -2.20 12.38 -5.18
N LYS A 9 -2.56 13.51 -4.54
CA LYS A 9 -2.62 14.81 -5.22
C LYS A 9 -1.29 15.20 -5.87
N GLY A 10 -0.18 15.03 -5.15
CA GLY A 10 1.15 15.34 -5.67
C GLY A 10 1.59 14.41 -6.81
N TRP A 11 1.24 13.12 -6.76
CA TRP A 11 1.53 12.20 -7.86
C TRP A 11 0.67 12.50 -9.09
N THR A 12 -0.64 12.68 -8.90
CA THR A 12 -1.58 12.88 -10.00
C THR A 12 -1.43 14.24 -10.67
N SER A 13 -0.88 15.26 -9.99
CA SER A 13 -0.67 16.58 -10.61
C SER A 13 0.25 16.51 -11.83
N GLU A 14 1.21 15.58 -11.84
CA GLU A 14 2.15 15.38 -12.95
C GLU A 14 1.79 14.17 -13.81
N MET A 15 1.35 13.08 -13.17
CA MET A 15 1.25 11.78 -13.85
C MET A 15 -0.12 11.53 -14.49
N ALA A 16 -1.21 12.12 -13.97
CA ALA A 16 -2.55 11.81 -14.47
C ALA A 16 -2.73 12.06 -15.98
N PRO A 17 -2.16 13.12 -16.59
CA PRO A 17 -2.24 13.36 -18.04
C PRO A 17 -1.44 12.36 -18.90
N LEU A 18 -0.52 11.61 -18.30
CA LEU A 18 0.34 10.63 -18.98
C LEU A 18 -0.20 9.21 -18.89
N LEU A 19 -1.11 8.97 -17.96
CA LEU A 19 -1.72 7.67 -17.71
C LEU A 19 -3.01 7.53 -18.51
N SER A 20 -3.31 6.30 -18.93
CA SER A 20 -4.62 5.95 -19.48
C SER A 20 -5.72 6.08 -18.41
N ASP A 21 -6.97 6.21 -18.86
CA ASP A 21 -8.14 6.25 -17.97
C ASP A 21 -8.18 5.01 -17.05
N SER A 22 -7.84 3.84 -17.58
CA SER A 22 -7.77 2.59 -16.80
C SER A 22 -6.70 2.63 -15.71
N GLU A 23 -5.53 3.19 -16.00
CA GLU A 23 -4.45 3.32 -15.00
C GLU A 23 -4.82 4.31 -13.89
N ASN A 24 -5.42 5.45 -14.26
CA ASN A 24 -5.93 6.41 -13.29
C ASN A 24 -7.01 5.80 -12.39
N ALA A 25 -7.94 5.02 -12.96
CA ALA A 25 -9.01 4.34 -12.22
C ALA A 25 -8.48 3.26 -11.25
N LEU A 26 -7.28 2.72 -11.48
CA LEU A 26 -6.68 1.68 -10.65
C LEU A 26 -5.82 2.20 -9.51
N LEU A 27 -5.70 3.51 -9.32
CA LEU A 27 -4.77 4.08 -8.33
C LEU A 27 -5.03 3.57 -6.91
N TYR A 28 -6.28 3.61 -6.44
CA TYR A 28 -6.66 3.08 -5.12
C TYR A 28 -6.34 1.59 -5.01
N TRP A 29 -6.75 0.81 -6.02
CA TRP A 29 -6.55 -0.64 -6.05
C TRP A 29 -5.06 -1.02 -6.06
N SER A 30 -4.22 -0.26 -6.78
CA SER A 30 -2.77 -0.47 -6.80
C SER A 30 -2.14 -0.34 -5.42
N GLY A 31 -2.65 0.58 -4.59
CA GLY A 31 -2.23 0.71 -3.19
C GLY A 31 -2.53 -0.56 -2.39
N GLN A 32 -3.74 -1.10 -2.51
CA GLN A 32 -4.13 -2.37 -1.88
C GLN A 32 -3.21 -3.51 -2.30
N LEU A 33 -2.97 -3.63 -3.61
CA LEU A 33 -2.12 -4.68 -4.18
C LEU A 33 -0.70 -4.61 -3.60
N LEU A 34 -0.08 -3.42 -3.57
CA LEU A 34 1.28 -3.25 -3.09
C LEU A 34 1.42 -3.54 -1.59
N MET A 35 0.45 -3.10 -0.77
CA MET A 35 0.42 -3.41 0.67
C MET A 35 0.28 -4.92 0.90
N PHE A 36 -0.60 -5.58 0.14
CA PHE A 36 -0.78 -7.03 0.22
C PHE A 36 0.47 -7.79 -0.23
N GLU A 37 1.00 -7.49 -1.43
CA GLU A 37 2.21 -8.11 -1.97
C GLU A 37 3.37 -8.00 -0.97
N GLN A 38 3.61 -6.81 -0.44
CA GLN A 38 4.73 -6.56 0.46
C GLN A 38 4.57 -7.31 1.80
N GLY A 39 3.35 -7.41 2.32
CA GLY A 39 3.07 -8.23 3.50
C GLY A 39 3.31 -9.72 3.28
N ILE A 40 2.89 -10.26 2.12
CA ILE A 40 3.18 -11.66 1.74
C ILE A 40 4.67 -11.90 1.57
N ARG A 41 5.41 -10.94 1.00
CA ARG A 41 6.88 -11.04 0.86
C ARG A 41 7.59 -11.07 2.20
N PHE A 42 7.19 -10.23 3.16
CA PHE A 42 7.73 -10.29 4.52
C PHE A 42 7.40 -11.60 5.23
N LEU A 43 6.16 -12.09 5.11
CA LEU A 43 5.77 -13.37 5.72
C LEU A 43 6.55 -14.54 5.12
N THR A 44 6.70 -14.55 3.79
CA THR A 44 7.47 -15.56 3.08
C THR A 44 8.92 -15.55 3.54
N ASP A 45 9.52 -14.37 3.64
CA ASP A 45 10.91 -14.25 4.09
C ASP A 45 11.08 -14.73 5.55
N PHE A 46 10.13 -14.42 6.42
CA PHE A 46 10.11 -14.94 7.79
C PHE A 46 10.08 -16.48 7.82
N LEU A 47 9.20 -17.10 7.02
CA LEU A 47 9.10 -18.57 6.92
C LEU A 47 10.35 -19.22 6.33
N LEU A 48 11.13 -18.47 5.55
CA LEU A 48 12.40 -18.90 4.97
C LEU A 48 13.62 -18.59 5.84
N ASN A 49 13.42 -18.16 7.09
CA ASN A 49 14.47 -17.74 8.02
C ASN A 49 15.24 -16.49 7.59
N ASP A 50 14.52 -15.48 7.09
CA ASP A 50 15.01 -14.11 6.85
C ASP A 50 16.19 -14.03 5.87
N VAL A 51 16.12 -14.72 4.72
CA VAL A 51 17.21 -14.78 3.72
C VAL A 51 17.26 -13.57 2.78
N TYR A 52 16.15 -12.83 2.64
CA TYR A 52 16.02 -11.74 1.68
C TYR A 52 16.14 -10.35 2.33
N TYR A 53 15.30 -10.06 3.33
CA TYR A 53 15.30 -8.77 4.02
C TYR A 53 16.23 -8.80 5.22
N ARG A 54 17.05 -7.75 5.37
CA ARG A 54 17.86 -7.58 6.59
C ARG A 54 16.96 -7.47 7.83
N THR A 55 17.28 -8.28 8.82
CA THR A 55 16.66 -8.26 10.16
C THR A 55 17.71 -7.91 11.21
N THR A 56 17.24 -7.41 12.36
CA THR A 56 18.08 -6.92 13.48
C THR A 56 17.67 -7.51 14.81
N ARG A 57 16.59 -8.30 14.83
CA ARG A 57 16.00 -8.93 16.00
C ARG A 57 15.15 -10.13 15.56
N PRO A 58 14.88 -11.09 16.45
CA PRO A 58 13.93 -12.16 16.19
C PRO A 58 12.55 -11.61 15.77
N LEU A 59 11.87 -12.36 14.90
CA LEU A 59 10.51 -12.09 14.42
C LEU A 59 10.33 -10.78 13.63
N HIS A 60 11.41 -10.12 13.20
CA HIS A 60 11.32 -8.80 12.56
C HIS A 60 10.49 -8.82 11.28
N ASN A 61 10.66 -9.81 10.40
CA ASN A 61 9.84 -9.93 9.20
C ASN A 61 8.40 -10.35 9.49
N LEU A 62 8.15 -11.13 10.55
CA LEU A 62 6.78 -11.42 10.99
C LEU A 62 6.05 -10.14 11.40
N ASP A 63 6.71 -9.28 12.19
CA ASP A 63 6.13 -7.98 12.58
C ASP A 63 5.90 -7.06 11.39
N ARG A 64 6.83 -7.04 10.42
CA ARG A 64 6.66 -6.28 9.17
C ARG A 64 5.46 -6.79 8.38
N ALA A 65 5.28 -8.11 8.28
CA ALA A 65 4.12 -8.72 7.61
C ALA A 65 2.81 -8.33 8.30
N MET A 66 2.74 -8.46 9.63
CA MET A 66 1.56 -8.06 10.41
C MET A 66 1.25 -6.58 10.23
N ASN A 67 2.25 -5.69 10.27
CA ASN A 67 2.05 -4.26 10.05
C ASN A 67 1.46 -3.96 8.67
N GLN A 68 1.92 -4.64 7.60
CA GLN A 68 1.33 -4.47 6.27
C GLN A 68 -0.13 -4.96 6.21
N MET A 69 -0.47 -6.06 6.90
CA MET A 69 -1.85 -6.54 6.97
C MET A 69 -2.76 -5.59 7.75
N TYR A 70 -2.28 -5.00 8.85
CA TYR A 70 -3.03 -3.97 9.58
C TYR A 70 -3.23 -2.72 8.75
N LEU A 71 -2.19 -2.29 8.01
CA LEU A 71 -2.29 -1.15 7.12
C LEU A 71 -3.29 -1.39 5.99
N LEU A 72 -3.24 -2.57 5.34
CA LEU A 72 -4.18 -2.97 4.30
C LEU A 72 -5.62 -2.94 4.82
N ARG A 73 -5.88 -3.55 5.98
CA ARG A 73 -7.22 -3.51 6.60
C ARG A 73 -7.68 -2.07 6.84
N ALA A 74 -6.83 -1.24 7.45
CA ALA A 74 -7.17 0.15 7.73
C ALA A 74 -7.39 0.98 6.45
N TYR A 75 -6.70 0.64 5.36
CA TYR A 75 -6.89 1.25 4.04
C TYR A 75 -8.25 0.86 3.46
N GLU A 76 -8.60 -0.43 3.50
CA GLU A 76 -9.86 -0.98 3.01
C GLU A 76 -11.08 -0.45 3.77
N GLU A 77 -11.01 -0.43 5.10
CA GLU A 77 -12.08 0.08 5.97
C GLU A 77 -12.36 1.57 5.74
N ARG A 78 -11.39 2.31 5.20
CA ARG A 78 -11.48 3.76 4.94
C ARG A 78 -11.67 4.10 3.47
N ARG A 79 -11.96 3.11 2.61
CA ARG A 79 -12.10 3.31 1.17
C ARG A 79 -12.91 4.55 0.80
N GLY A 80 -14.13 4.66 1.34
CA GLY A 80 -15.02 5.78 1.06
C GLY A 80 -14.43 7.14 1.44
N GLU A 81 -13.80 7.25 2.63
CA GLU A 81 -13.11 8.48 3.06
C GLU A 81 -11.96 8.84 2.12
N LEU A 82 -11.19 7.84 1.68
CA LEU A 82 -10.01 8.03 0.85
C LEU A 82 -10.38 8.42 -0.59
N GLU A 83 -11.40 7.78 -1.18
CA GLU A 83 -11.94 8.10 -2.50
C GLU A 83 -12.59 9.50 -2.54
N GLU A 84 -13.35 9.87 -1.49
CA GLU A 84 -13.95 11.21 -1.35
C GLU A 84 -12.87 12.31 -1.34
N ARG A 85 -11.81 12.12 -0.55
CA ARG A 85 -10.72 13.12 -0.40
C ARG A 85 -9.93 13.38 -1.67
N ILE A 86 -9.85 12.40 -2.57
CA ILE A 86 -9.12 12.54 -3.85
C ILE A 86 -10.01 13.04 -4.99
N GLY A 87 -11.31 13.25 -4.73
CA GLY A 87 -12.24 13.81 -5.71
C GLY A 87 -12.58 12.87 -6.87
N VAL A 88 -12.43 11.56 -6.66
CA VAL A 88 -12.74 10.53 -7.66
C VAL A 88 -13.99 9.79 -7.21
N LEU A 89 -15.18 10.35 -7.52
CA LEU A 89 -16.46 9.65 -7.68
C LEU A 89 -17.33 10.41 -8.68
#